data_AF-A0A431WGQ4-F1
#
_entry.id   AF-A0A431WGQ4-F1
#
_cell.length_a   1.000
_cell.length_b   1.000
_cell.length_c   1.000
_cell.angle_alpha   90.00
_cell.angle_beta   90.00
_cell.angle_gamma   90.00
#
_symmetry.space_group_name_H-M   'P 1'
#
loop_
_entity.id
_entity.type
_entity.pdbx_description
1 polymer ?
#
loop_
_entity_poly.entity_id
_entity_poly.type
_entity_poly.pdbx_seq_one_letter_code
_entity_poly.pdbx_strand_id
1 'polypeptide(L)'
;MLARLNSDHKHIAILLNVLKVKYRKLAEGEAVNFNLIRDVVEYMQSYAEHSHHPLEDIIYNYYLKKVSQEDSPNKLAEEHHQLIDASASLMTTLNLILSDVVVSREQLVVDLKEYVALQEQHMNYEDTIIFPLLAKEMDKKDWGNVQDLCSLKLIDDPLFSDNDNVLFEELRDYITDDETF
;
A
#
# COMPACT_ATOMS: atom_id res chain seq x y z
N MET A 1 -14.99 7.37 6.03
CA MET A 1 -13.52 7.45 5.99
C MET A 1 -12.87 6.18 6.52
N LEU A 2 -12.92 5.87 7.82
CA LEU A 2 -12.26 4.65 8.36
C LEU A 2 -12.68 3.34 7.66
N ALA A 3 -13.97 3.17 7.35
CA ALA A 3 -14.44 1.99 6.62
C ALA A 3 -13.80 1.82 5.22
N ARG A 4 -13.46 2.94 4.56
CA ARG A 4 -12.73 2.93 3.28
C ARG A 4 -11.29 2.49 3.51
N LEU A 5 -10.56 3.12 4.42
CA LEU A 5 -9.16 2.74 4.72
C LEU A 5 -9.04 1.26 5.10
N ASN A 6 -9.97 0.75 5.92
CA ASN A 6 -10.03 -0.68 6.26
C ASN A 6 -10.35 -1.59 5.05
N SER A 7 -11.06 -1.07 4.04
CA SER A 7 -11.27 -1.80 2.78
C SER A 7 -10.00 -1.80 1.94
N ASP A 8 -9.34 -0.65 1.82
CA ASP A 8 -8.06 -0.50 1.12
C ASP A 8 -7.00 -1.42 1.72
N HIS A 9 -6.92 -1.54 3.06
CA HIS A 9 -6.04 -2.49 3.77
C HIS A 9 -6.29 -3.95 3.37
N LYS A 10 -7.54 -4.36 3.14
CA LYS A 10 -7.83 -5.74 2.68
C LYS A 10 -7.29 -5.97 1.29
N HIS A 11 -7.44 -5.00 0.39
CA HIS A 11 -6.93 -5.05 -0.96
C HIS A 11 -5.40 -5.10 -0.97
N ILE A 12 -4.76 -4.21 -0.21
CA ILE A 12 -3.31 -4.20 -0.02
C ILE A 12 -2.82 -5.55 0.53
N ALA A 13 -3.48 -6.12 1.54
CA ALA A 13 -3.10 -7.41 2.12
C ALA A 13 -3.12 -8.56 1.10
N ILE A 14 -4.09 -8.58 0.17
CA ILE A 14 -4.13 -9.56 -0.93
C ILE A 14 -2.86 -9.44 -1.78
N LEU A 15 -2.50 -8.22 -2.17
CA LEU A 15 -1.33 -7.97 -3.01
C LEU A 15 -0.01 -8.26 -2.30
N LEU A 16 0.11 -7.94 -1.02
CA LEU A 16 1.26 -8.35 -0.21
C LEU A 16 1.38 -9.87 -0.14
N ASN A 17 0.26 -10.61 -0.13
CA ASN A 17 0.31 -12.06 -0.20
C ASN A 17 0.79 -12.59 -1.56
N VAL A 18 0.46 -11.92 -2.67
CA VAL A 18 1.06 -12.20 -3.99
C VAL A 18 2.58 -12.07 -3.91
N LEU A 19 3.09 -10.94 -3.39
CA LEU A 19 4.54 -10.74 -3.22
C LEU A 19 5.17 -11.81 -2.31
N LYS A 20 4.49 -12.22 -1.23
CA LYS A 20 4.94 -13.31 -0.35
C LYS A 20 5.14 -14.62 -1.08
N VAL A 21 4.17 -15.01 -1.90
CA VAL A 21 4.29 -16.22 -2.72
C VAL A 21 5.45 -16.07 -3.70
N LYS A 22 5.57 -14.93 -4.38
CA LYS A 22 6.61 -14.73 -5.40
C LYS A 22 8.03 -14.70 -4.81
N TYR A 23 8.27 -14.00 -3.70
CA TYR A 23 9.63 -13.98 -3.13
C TYR A 23 10.04 -15.34 -2.57
N ARG A 24 9.10 -16.16 -2.07
CA ARG A 24 9.40 -17.53 -1.60
C ARG A 24 9.82 -18.43 -2.76
N LYS A 25 9.06 -18.41 -3.86
CA LYS A 25 9.41 -19.11 -5.10
C LYS A 25 10.77 -18.68 -5.65
N LEU A 26 11.03 -17.38 -5.70
CA LEU A 26 12.33 -16.84 -6.09
C LEU A 26 13.47 -17.35 -5.19
N ALA A 27 13.26 -17.40 -3.87
CA ALA A 27 14.25 -17.91 -2.91
C ALA A 27 14.58 -19.39 -3.11
N GLU A 28 13.59 -20.17 -3.56
CA GLU A 28 13.73 -21.60 -3.90
C GLU A 28 14.33 -21.81 -5.31
N GLY A 29 14.55 -20.73 -6.06
CA GLY A 29 15.08 -20.76 -7.41
C GLY A 29 14.05 -21.13 -8.48
N GLU A 30 12.77 -21.08 -8.15
CA GLU A 30 11.70 -21.24 -9.12
C GLU A 30 11.54 -19.99 -9.99
N ALA A 31 11.03 -20.20 -11.21
CA ALA A 31 10.66 -19.10 -12.09
C ALA A 31 9.41 -18.39 -11.56
N VAL A 32 9.37 -17.06 -11.72
CA VAL A 32 8.22 -16.22 -11.38
C VAL A 32 7.88 -15.29 -12.53
N ASN A 33 6.62 -14.85 -12.61
CA ASN A 33 6.21 -13.80 -13.54
C ASN A 33 6.61 -12.43 -12.95
N PHE A 34 7.65 -11.81 -13.51
CA PHE A 34 8.11 -10.48 -13.07
C PHE A 34 7.15 -9.34 -13.46
N ASN A 35 6.35 -9.49 -14.53
CA ASN A 35 5.30 -8.51 -14.84
C ASN A 35 4.27 -8.48 -13.72
N LEU A 36 3.84 -9.64 -13.21
CA LEU A 36 2.91 -9.72 -12.09
C LEU A 36 3.45 -9.06 -10.82
N ILE A 37 4.76 -9.20 -10.53
CA ILE A 37 5.39 -8.51 -9.39
C ILE A 37 5.41 -6.99 -9.62
N ARG A 38 5.79 -6.55 -10.84
CA ARG A 38 5.78 -5.13 -11.21
C ARG A 38 4.39 -4.52 -11.06
N ASP A 39 3.37 -5.20 -11.55
CA ASP A 39 1.97 -4.75 -11.50
C ASP A 39 1.50 -4.55 -10.04
N VAL A 40 1.91 -5.44 -9.12
CA VAL A 40 1.65 -5.25 -7.69
C VAL A 40 2.35 -3.99 -7.17
N VAL A 41 3.63 -3.80 -7.46
CA VAL A 41 4.38 -2.61 -6.99
C VAL A 41 3.82 -1.33 -7.61
N GLU A 42 3.40 -1.36 -8.88
CA GLU A 42 2.76 -0.25 -9.56
C GLU A 42 1.39 0.09 -8.96
N TYR A 43 0.60 -0.91 -8.54
CA TYR A 43 -0.61 -0.67 -7.76
C TYR A 43 -0.29 0.02 -6.43
N MET A 44 0.72 -0.45 -5.70
CA MET A 44 1.11 0.16 -4.43
C MET A 44 1.50 1.63 -4.63
N GLN A 45 2.26 1.93 -5.68
CA GLN A 45 2.63 3.30 -6.01
C GLN A 45 1.42 4.13 -6.44
N SER A 46 0.63 3.66 -7.40
CA SER A 46 -0.45 4.47 -8.00
C SER A 46 -1.66 4.67 -7.10
N TYR A 47 -1.99 3.70 -6.24
CA TYR A 47 -3.16 3.76 -5.38
C TYR A 47 -2.82 3.92 -3.90
N ALA A 48 -1.98 3.05 -3.34
CA ALA A 48 -1.69 3.11 -1.90
C ALA A 48 -0.95 4.42 -1.55
N GLU A 49 0.12 4.74 -2.27
CA GLU A 49 0.95 5.92 -1.97
C GLU A 49 0.33 7.25 -2.44
N HIS A 50 -0.52 7.25 -3.46
CA HIS A 50 -1.09 8.49 -4.04
C HIS A 50 -2.57 8.73 -3.70
N SER A 51 -3.27 7.75 -3.14
CA SER A 51 -4.64 7.92 -2.64
C SER A 51 -4.78 7.55 -1.18
N HIS A 52 -4.42 6.33 -0.80
CA HIS A 52 -4.66 5.81 0.54
C HIS A 52 -3.84 6.56 1.62
N HIS A 53 -2.49 6.55 1.54
CA HIS A 53 -1.62 7.25 2.49
C HIS A 53 -1.90 8.77 2.57
N PRO A 54 -2.18 9.49 1.46
CA PRO A 54 -2.58 10.89 1.54
C PRO A 54 -3.88 11.13 2.33
N LEU A 55 -4.82 10.18 2.32
CA LEU A 55 -6.02 10.29 3.16
C LEU A 55 -5.67 10.12 4.64
N GLU A 56 -4.84 9.13 4.97
CA GLU A 56 -4.31 8.93 6.33
C GLU A 56 -3.57 10.16 6.85
N ASP A 57 -2.68 10.73 6.05
CA ASP A 57 -1.95 11.94 6.40
C ASP A 57 -2.90 13.11 6.67
N ILE A 58 -3.93 13.32 5.84
CA ILE A 58 -4.92 14.38 6.05
C ILE A 58 -5.69 14.14 7.36
N ILE A 59 -6.18 12.93 7.58
CA ILE A 59 -6.96 12.56 8.77
C ILE A 59 -6.11 12.73 10.04
N TYR A 60 -4.90 12.19 10.04
CA TYR A 60 -4.03 12.20 11.21
C TYR A 60 -3.51 13.61 11.51
N ASN A 61 -3.15 14.40 10.50
CA ASN A 61 -2.76 15.80 10.70
C ASN A 61 -3.93 16.65 11.24
N TYR A 62 -5.16 16.40 10.80
CA TYR A 62 -6.34 17.06 11.37
C TYR A 62 -6.48 16.70 12.86
N TYR A 63 -6.35 15.42 13.20
CA TYR A 63 -6.39 14.93 14.58
C TYR A 63 -5.30 15.57 15.45
N LEU A 64 -4.04 15.60 14.99
CA LEU A 64 -2.93 16.22 15.73
C LEU A 64 -3.18 17.70 16.01
N LYS A 65 -3.72 18.46 15.04
CA LYS A 65 -4.10 19.87 15.25
C LYS A 65 -5.23 20.07 16.26
N LYS A 66 -6.09 19.07 16.43
CA LYS A 66 -7.17 19.09 17.43
C LYS A 66 -6.64 18.84 18.84
N VAL A 67 -5.70 17.91 19.02
CA VAL A 67 -5.28 17.43 20.35
C VAL A 67 -3.97 18.00 20.87
N SER A 68 -3.09 18.52 19.99
CA SER A 68 -1.76 19.03 20.34
C SER A 68 -1.61 20.52 20.00
N GLN A 69 -0.66 21.19 20.67
CA GLN A 69 -0.04 22.39 20.11
C GLN A 69 0.88 21.96 18.95
N GLU A 70 0.97 22.78 17.90
CA GLU A 70 1.71 22.50 16.65
C GLU A 70 3.09 21.87 16.94
N ASP A 71 3.50 20.85 16.15
CA ASP A 71 4.81 20.11 16.20
C ASP A 71 4.86 18.73 16.90
N SER A 72 3.74 17.98 17.01
CA SER A 72 3.84 16.55 17.39
C SER A 72 4.48 15.71 16.27
N PRO A 73 5.47 14.84 16.56
CA PRO A 73 6.08 13.96 15.56
C PRO A 73 5.02 13.11 14.84
N ASN A 74 5.03 13.16 13.50
CA ASN A 74 4.14 12.35 12.68
C ASN A 74 4.86 11.08 12.21
N LYS A 75 4.91 10.08 13.10
CA LYS A 75 5.45 8.74 12.81
C LYS A 75 4.82 8.11 11.55
N LEU A 76 3.55 8.40 11.28
CA LEU A 76 2.83 7.85 10.14
C LEU A 76 3.41 8.36 8.82
N ALA A 77 3.61 9.67 8.72
CA ALA A 77 4.24 10.27 7.55
C ALA A 77 5.67 9.78 7.33
N GLU A 78 6.43 9.52 8.40
CA GLU A 78 7.77 8.93 8.30
C GLU A 78 7.72 7.50 7.73
N GLU A 79 6.78 6.66 8.18
CA GLU A 79 6.56 5.32 7.63
C GLU A 79 6.12 5.37 6.15
N HIS A 80 5.23 6.30 5.78
CA HIS A 80 4.85 6.50 4.37
C HIS A 80 6.05 6.83 3.48
N HIS A 81 6.97 7.69 3.94
CA HIS A 81 8.18 8.01 3.18
C HIS A 81 9.08 6.78 2.99
N GLN A 82 9.25 5.95 4.01
CA GLN A 82 10.02 4.71 3.90
C GLN A 82 9.40 3.73 2.90
N LEU A 83 8.07 3.65 2.87
CA LEU A 83 7.33 2.81 1.93
C LEU A 83 7.54 3.27 0.47
N ILE A 84 7.49 4.57 0.23
CA ILE A 84 7.73 5.17 -1.09
C ILE A 84 9.16 4.86 -1.56
N ASP A 85 10.17 5.05 -0.69
CA ASP A 85 11.56 4.78 -1.05
C ASP A 85 11.79 3.29 -1.38
N ALA A 86 11.20 2.40 -0.59
CA ALA A 86 11.31 0.95 -0.80
C ALA A 86 10.60 0.50 -2.09
N SER A 87 9.40 1.02 -2.37
CA SER A 87 8.67 0.68 -3.61
C SER A 87 9.40 1.22 -4.86
N ALA A 88 9.97 2.43 -4.80
CA ALA A 88 10.75 3.02 -5.88
C ALA A 88 12.02 2.20 -6.20
N SER A 89 12.69 1.71 -5.16
CA SER A 89 13.84 0.80 -5.30
C SER A 89 13.43 -0.51 -5.99
N LEU A 90 12.35 -1.14 -5.53
CA LEU A 90 11.82 -2.35 -6.14
C LEU A 90 11.43 -2.15 -7.61
N MET A 91 10.70 -1.07 -7.92
CA MET A 91 10.29 -0.73 -9.28
C MET A 91 11.50 -0.56 -10.20
N THR A 92 12.56 0.08 -9.71
CA THR A 92 13.83 0.23 -10.46
C THR A 92 14.44 -1.13 -10.79
N THR A 93 14.56 -2.03 -9.81
CA THR A 93 15.10 -3.37 -10.01
C THR A 93 14.24 -4.22 -10.95
N LEU A 94 12.91 -4.14 -10.83
CA LEU A 94 11.98 -4.87 -11.70
C LEU A 94 12.09 -4.39 -13.15
N ASN A 95 12.19 -3.08 -13.38
CA ASN A 95 12.37 -2.54 -14.73
C ASN A 95 13.70 -2.95 -15.37
N LEU A 96 14.77 -3.09 -14.58
CA LEU A 96 16.04 -3.65 -15.06
C LEU A 96 15.88 -5.10 -15.51
N ILE A 97 15.25 -5.95 -14.70
CA ILE A 97 14.98 -7.36 -15.03
C ILE A 97 14.17 -7.47 -16.33
N LEU A 98 13.09 -6.69 -16.44
CA LEU A 98 12.21 -6.68 -17.61
C LEU A 98 12.87 -6.11 -18.87
N SER A 99 14.01 -5.44 -18.71
CA SER A 99 14.86 -4.96 -19.80
C SER A 99 16.06 -5.89 -20.06
N ASP A 100 15.98 -7.16 -19.63
CA ASP A 100 17.01 -8.19 -19.76
C ASP A 100 18.35 -7.85 -19.08
N VAL A 101 18.35 -6.96 -18.09
CA VAL A 101 19.53 -6.65 -17.27
C VAL A 101 19.67 -7.69 -16.16
N VAL A 102 20.87 -8.25 -16.02
CA VAL A 102 21.19 -9.21 -14.95
C VAL A 102 21.26 -8.50 -13.60
N VAL A 103 20.44 -8.94 -12.66
CA VAL A 103 20.42 -8.47 -11.26
C VAL A 103 20.62 -9.63 -10.30
N SER A 104 20.97 -9.34 -9.04
CA SER A 104 21.04 -10.38 -8.00
C SER A 104 19.65 -10.81 -7.57
N ARG A 105 19.33 -12.09 -7.79
CA ARG A 105 18.12 -12.72 -7.30
C ARG A 105 18.04 -12.69 -5.77
N GLU A 106 19.17 -12.97 -5.10
CA GLU A 106 19.25 -12.97 -3.64
C GLU A 106 18.90 -11.59 -3.06
N GLN A 107 19.40 -10.51 -3.67
CA GLN A 107 19.05 -9.15 -3.25
C GLN A 107 17.56 -8.85 -3.50
N LEU A 108 17.02 -9.19 -4.67
CA LEU A 108 15.60 -8.98 -4.96
C LEU A 108 14.68 -9.71 -3.96
N VAL A 109 15.03 -10.93 -3.55
CA VAL A 109 14.28 -11.67 -2.52
C VAL A 109 14.30 -10.93 -1.19
N VAL A 110 15.46 -10.38 -0.79
CA VAL A 110 15.58 -9.58 0.43
C VAL A 110 14.71 -8.33 0.33
N ASP A 111 14.83 -7.57 -0.75
CA ASP A 111 14.09 -6.32 -0.95
C ASP A 111 12.57 -6.54 -0.94
N LEU A 112 12.08 -7.57 -1.64
CA LEU A 112 10.65 -7.93 -1.63
C LEU A 112 10.16 -8.33 -0.24
N LYS A 113 10.96 -9.10 0.49
CA LYS A 113 10.61 -9.55 1.84
C LYS A 113 10.58 -8.38 2.82
N GLU A 114 11.54 -7.47 2.74
CA GLU A 114 11.61 -6.28 3.58
C GLU A 114 10.46 -5.32 3.28
N TYR A 115 10.13 -5.09 2.00
CA TYR A 115 9.00 -4.26 1.60
C TYR A 115 7.67 -4.80 2.15
N VAL A 116 7.43 -6.11 2.01
CA VAL A 116 6.24 -6.76 2.58
C VAL A 116 6.18 -6.58 4.09
N ALA A 117 7.29 -6.82 4.80
CA ALA A 117 7.33 -6.67 6.24
C ALA A 117 7.09 -5.22 6.69
N LEU A 118 7.62 -4.25 5.95
CA LEU A 118 7.43 -2.82 6.21
C LEU A 118 5.94 -2.43 6.08
N GLN A 119 5.29 -2.86 4.99
CA GLN A 119 3.85 -2.64 4.78
C GLN A 119 2.99 -3.31 5.85
N GLU A 120 3.25 -4.58 6.18
CA GLU A 120 2.48 -5.30 7.20
C GLU A 120 2.64 -4.67 8.60
N GLN A 121 3.83 -4.17 8.94
CA GLN A 121 4.07 -3.48 10.21
C GLN A 121 3.37 -2.12 10.27
N HIS A 122 3.40 -1.37 9.17
CA HIS A 122 2.71 -0.09 9.02
C HIS A 122 1.19 -0.25 9.19
N MET A 123 0.56 -1.10 8.38
CA MET A 123 -0.88 -1.37 8.45
C MET A 123 -1.30 -1.87 9.85
N ASN A 124 -0.49 -2.74 10.47
CA ASN A 124 -0.79 -3.22 11.83
C ASN A 124 -0.73 -2.07 12.87
N TYR A 125 0.21 -1.13 12.74
CA TYR A 125 0.26 0.03 13.61
C TYR A 125 -1.00 0.89 13.45
N GLU A 126 -1.45 1.08 12.22
CA GLU A 126 -2.66 1.85 11.94
C GLU A 126 -3.91 1.17 12.48
N ASP A 127 -4.12 -0.09 12.14
CA ASP A 127 -5.30 -0.87 12.51
C ASP A 127 -5.45 -1.04 14.03
N THR A 128 -4.33 -1.18 14.74
CA THR A 128 -4.34 -1.47 16.18
C THR A 128 -4.23 -0.23 17.06
N ILE A 129 -3.64 0.85 16.57
CA ILE A 129 -3.37 2.06 17.36
C ILE A 129 -4.09 3.28 16.77
N ILE A 130 -3.84 3.62 15.51
CA ILE A 130 -4.28 4.89 14.92
C ILE A 130 -5.78 4.90 14.66
N PHE A 131 -6.33 3.93 13.94
CA PHE A 131 -7.74 3.90 13.61
C PHE A 131 -8.65 3.81 14.85
N PRO A 132 -8.35 2.99 15.89
CA PRO A 132 -9.13 3.01 17.13
C PRO A 132 -9.06 4.35 17.86
N LEU A 133 -7.89 5.01 17.86
CA LEU A 133 -7.71 6.34 18.46
C LEU A 133 -8.58 7.38 17.74
N LEU A 134 -8.50 7.44 16.41
CA LEU A 134 -9.29 8.36 15.60
C LEU A 134 -10.80 8.12 15.78
N ALA A 135 -11.23 6.86 15.80
CA ALA A 135 -12.63 6.49 16.02
C ALA A 135 -13.16 6.95 17.39
N LYS A 136 -12.31 6.95 18.41
CA LYS A 136 -12.65 7.36 19.77
C LYS A 136 -12.69 8.88 19.95
N GLU A 137 -11.74 9.59 19.33
CA GLU A 137 -11.49 11.00 19.59
C GLU A 137 -12.14 11.95 18.56
N MET A 138 -12.46 11.49 17.35
CA MET A 138 -13.10 12.31 16.32
C MET A 138 -14.62 12.23 16.36
N ASP A 139 -15.28 13.38 16.44
CA ASP A 139 -16.73 13.47 16.40
C ASP A 139 -17.29 13.60 14.96
N LYS A 140 -18.62 13.65 14.83
CA LYS A 140 -19.27 13.76 13.51
C LYS A 140 -18.86 15.02 12.73
N LYS A 141 -18.61 16.14 13.42
CA LYS A 141 -18.20 17.40 12.78
C LYS A 141 -16.77 17.28 12.26
N ASP A 142 -15.88 16.66 13.04
CA ASP A 142 -14.52 16.37 12.61
C ASP A 142 -14.48 15.52 11.35
N TRP A 143 -15.27 14.45 11.32
CA TRP A 143 -15.38 13.59 10.14
C TRP A 143 -15.94 14.32 8.92
N GLY A 144 -16.88 15.25 9.11
CA GLY A 144 -17.37 16.12 8.03
C GLY A 144 -16.26 17.00 7.45
N ASN A 145 -15.51 17.69 8.31
CA ASN A 145 -14.40 18.55 7.88
C ASN A 145 -13.33 17.77 7.12
N VAL A 146 -12.95 16.59 7.64
CA VAL A 146 -11.92 15.76 7.03
C VAL A 146 -12.38 15.18 5.70
N GLN A 147 -13.65 14.76 5.60
CA GLN A 147 -14.22 14.30 4.33
C GLN A 147 -14.14 15.40 3.25
N ASP A 148 -14.43 16.65 3.60
CA ASP A 148 -14.32 17.78 2.67
C ASP A 148 -12.85 17.99 2.22
N LEU A 149 -11.89 17.93 3.15
CA LEU A 149 -10.46 18.04 2.83
C LEU A 149 -9.96 16.92 1.91
N CYS A 150 -10.45 15.70 2.14
CA CYS A 150 -10.07 14.51 1.37
C CYS A 150 -10.70 14.46 -0.03
N SER A 151 -11.82 15.16 -0.27
CA SER A 151 -12.61 15.04 -1.50
C SER A 151 -11.82 15.24 -2.80
N LEU A 152 -10.77 16.07 -2.77
CA LEU A 152 -9.89 16.35 -3.92
C LEU A 152 -8.83 15.26 -4.18
N LYS A 153 -8.70 14.27 -3.30
CA LYS A 153 -7.68 13.21 -3.32
C LYS A 153 -8.26 11.81 -3.48
N LEU A 154 -9.59 11.70 -3.52
CA LEU A 154 -10.26 10.42 -3.73
C LEU A 154 -10.11 10.02 -5.20
N ILE A 155 -9.36 8.95 -5.44
CA ILE A 155 -9.44 8.19 -6.69
C ILE A 155 -10.11 6.85 -6.40
N ASP A 156 -10.70 6.27 -7.45
CA ASP A 156 -11.25 4.92 -7.40
C ASP A 156 -10.12 3.90 -7.43
N ASP A 157 -10.34 2.76 -6.76
CA ASP A 157 -9.39 1.65 -6.74
C ASP A 157 -9.24 1.08 -8.16
N PRO A 158 -8.06 1.14 -8.79
CA PRO A 158 -7.90 0.74 -10.19
C PRO A 158 -8.01 -0.77 -10.41
N LEU A 159 -7.88 -1.58 -9.34
CA LEU A 159 -7.89 -3.04 -9.42
C LEU A 159 -9.14 -3.66 -8.80
N PHE A 160 -9.70 -3.13 -7.71
CA PHE A 160 -10.80 -3.79 -7.00
C PHE A 160 -12.17 -3.13 -7.18
N SER A 161 -12.26 -2.03 -7.92
CA SER A 161 -13.56 -1.43 -8.25
C SER A 161 -14.14 -2.00 -9.55
N ASP A 162 -15.47 -1.92 -9.68
CA ASP A 162 -16.25 -2.42 -10.84
C ASP A 162 -16.10 -1.53 -12.09
N ASN A 163 -14.96 -0.85 -12.26
CA ASN A 163 -14.71 -0.02 -13.44
C ASN A 163 -14.14 -0.88 -14.59
N ASP A 164 -14.46 -0.51 -15.83
CA ASP A 164 -13.93 -1.15 -17.06
C ASP A 164 -12.43 -0.83 -17.27
N ASN A 165 -11.66 -0.77 -16.19
CA ASN A 165 -10.25 -0.42 -16.22
C ASN A 165 -9.42 -1.62 -16.68
N VAL A 166 -8.76 -1.45 -17.83
CA VAL A 166 -7.85 -2.41 -18.47
C VAL A 166 -6.51 -2.50 -17.70
N LEU A 167 -6.24 -1.56 -16.78
CA LEU A 167 -5.06 -1.64 -15.93
C LEU A 167 -5.14 -2.88 -15.03
N PHE A 168 -4.01 -3.58 -14.92
CA PHE A 168 -3.84 -4.76 -14.06
C PHE A 168 -4.69 -5.99 -14.44
N GLU A 169 -5.10 -6.15 -15.70
CA GLU A 169 -5.86 -7.35 -16.15
C GLU A 169 -5.18 -8.67 -15.75
N GLU A 170 -3.88 -8.84 -16.02
CA GLU A 170 -3.16 -10.08 -15.64
C GLU A 170 -3.14 -10.31 -14.13
N LEU A 171 -2.99 -9.24 -13.34
CA LEU A 171 -3.01 -9.31 -11.87
C LEU A 171 -4.42 -9.62 -11.36
N ARG A 172 -5.46 -9.06 -11.97
CA ARG A 172 -6.87 -9.32 -11.67
C ARG A 172 -7.20 -10.79 -11.91
N ASP A 173 -6.85 -11.32 -13.08
CA ASP A 173 -7.05 -12.73 -13.40
C ASP A 173 -6.30 -13.62 -12.42
N TYR A 174 -5.06 -13.26 -12.07
CA TYR A 174 -4.27 -14.00 -11.10
C TYR A 174 -4.94 -14.09 -9.71
N ILE A 175 -5.48 -12.98 -9.20
CA ILE A 175 -6.13 -12.97 -7.88
C ILE A 175 -7.53 -13.61 -7.88
N THR A 176 -8.20 -13.70 -9.03
CA THR A 176 -9.51 -14.36 -9.14
C THR A 176 -9.41 -15.86 -9.39
N ASP A 177 -8.35 -16.33 -10.08
CA ASP A 177 -8.16 -17.73 -10.43
C ASP A 177 -7.50 -18.56 -9.32
N ASP A 178 -6.64 -17.96 -8.49
CA ASP A 178 -5.97 -18.67 -7.38
C ASP A 178 -6.89 -18.74 -6.14
N GLU A 179 -7.50 -19.90 -5.87
CA GLU A 179 -8.16 -20.24 -4.58
C GLU A 179 -7.16 -20.35 -3.39
N THR A 180 -6.00 -19.67 -3.45
CA THR A 180 -4.90 -19.82 -2.46
C THR A 180 -4.66 -18.58 -1.58
N PHE A 181 -5.70 -17.79 -1.33
CA PHE A 181 -5.71 -16.80 -0.25
C PHE A 181 -6.44 -17.34 0.98
#